data_AF-A0A9D8DCL4-F1
#
_entry.id   AF-A0A9D8DCL4-F1
#
_cell.length_a   1.000
_cell.length_b   1.000
_cell.length_c   1.000
_cell.angle_alpha   90.00
_cell.angle_beta   90.00
_cell.angle_gamma   90.00
#
_symmetry.space_group_name_H-M   'P 1'
#
loop_
_entity.id
_entity.type
_entity.pdbx_description
1 polymer ?
#
loop_
_entity_poly.entity_id
_entity_poly.type
_entity_poly.pdbx_seq_one_letter_code
_entity_poly.pdbx_strand_id
1 'polypeptide(L)'
;MRHNEPVTARPASAEPWRDTDVIDQRAARFGQGFTGLVAPAGVLLGWPLLWALMSLQLLAGVTLGRRTCLPCLLYFGLVQPRFGEGPLENARPPRLANKIGVVVLGSSAAAWWLGAEGVGTGLAA
;
A
#
# COMPACT_ATOMS: atom_id res chain seq x y z
N MET A 1 -37.39 18.33 -24.68
CA MET A 1 -36.59 19.56 -24.80
C MET A 1 -36.57 20.31 -23.48
N ARG A 2 -35.49 20.17 -22.71
CA ARG A 2 -34.94 21.20 -21.79
C ARG A 2 -33.41 21.00 -21.82
N HIS A 3 -32.71 22.09 -22.16
CA HIS A 3 -31.27 22.41 -22.10
C HIS A 3 -30.37 21.37 -21.41
N ASN A 4 -29.33 20.80 -22.02
CA ASN A 4 -28.09 21.40 -22.56
C ASN A 4 -27.41 22.41 -21.64
N GLU A 5 -26.81 21.92 -20.57
CA GLU A 5 -25.60 22.50 -19.97
C GLU A 5 -24.51 21.41 -19.97
N PRO A 6 -23.33 21.62 -20.55
CA PRO A 6 -22.21 20.73 -20.31
C PRO A 6 -21.74 20.96 -18.88
N VAL A 7 -22.13 20.07 -17.96
CA VAL A 7 -21.50 19.98 -16.65
C VAL A 7 -20.07 19.49 -16.89
N THR A 8 -19.15 20.42 -17.18
CA THR A 8 -17.71 20.21 -17.05
C THR A 8 -17.35 20.25 -15.56
N ALA A 9 -18.04 19.45 -14.74
CA ALA A 9 -17.55 19.18 -13.41
C ALA A 9 -16.27 18.37 -13.59
N ARG A 10 -15.15 18.88 -13.07
CA ARG A 10 -14.03 17.99 -12.73
C ARG A 10 -14.65 16.80 -11.98
N PRO A 11 -14.25 15.55 -12.25
CA PRO A 11 -14.68 14.46 -11.37
C PRO A 11 -14.43 14.89 -9.93
N ALA A 12 -15.43 14.71 -9.06
CA ALA A 12 -15.31 15.11 -7.67
C ALA A 12 -14.03 14.47 -7.10
N SER A 13 -13.11 15.29 -6.60
CA SER A 13 -11.89 14.79 -5.98
C SER A 13 -12.24 13.95 -4.77
N ALA A 14 -11.64 12.77 -4.61
CA ALA A 14 -11.95 11.92 -3.47
C ALA A 14 -11.30 12.50 -2.21
N GLU A 15 -12.05 12.64 -1.13
CA GLU A 15 -11.46 13.01 0.15
C GLU A 15 -10.66 11.80 0.68
N PRO A 16 -9.32 11.86 0.74
CA PRO A 16 -8.49 10.67 0.94
C PRO A 16 -8.63 10.02 2.30
N TRP A 17 -9.38 10.60 3.24
CA TRP A 17 -9.58 10.04 4.57
C TRP A 17 -11.01 9.59 4.83
N ARG A 18 -11.96 9.98 3.97
CA ARG A 18 -13.38 9.61 4.07
C ARG A 18 -13.81 8.64 2.98
N ASP A 19 -13.37 8.85 1.74
CA ASP A 19 -13.83 8.06 0.59
C ASP A 19 -12.99 6.79 0.42
N THR A 20 -13.28 5.74 1.19
CA THR A 20 -12.40 4.56 1.32
C THR A 20 -12.60 3.46 0.29
N ASP A 21 -13.65 3.56 -0.53
CA ASP A 21 -13.95 2.60 -1.59
C ASP A 21 -13.19 2.89 -2.90
N VAL A 22 -12.68 4.11 -3.02
CA VAL A 22 -11.81 4.56 -4.10
C VAL A 22 -10.46 4.96 -3.55
N ILE A 23 -9.45 4.88 -4.40
CA ILE A 23 -8.09 5.31 -4.09
C ILE A 23 -7.45 5.92 -5.34
N ASP A 24 -6.60 6.92 -5.13
CA ASP A 24 -5.70 7.39 -6.17
C ASP A 24 -4.80 6.24 -6.63
N GLN A 25 -4.85 5.90 -7.92
CA GLN A 25 -4.04 4.85 -8.51
C GLN A 25 -2.55 5.06 -8.24
N ARG A 26 -2.07 6.31 -8.25
CA ARG A 26 -0.67 6.63 -7.95
C ARG A 26 -0.34 6.36 -6.48
N ALA A 27 -1.28 6.54 -5.55
CA ALA A 27 -1.09 6.15 -4.15
C ALA A 27 -0.94 4.63 -4.01
N ALA A 28 -1.77 3.85 -4.72
CA ALA A 28 -1.67 2.40 -4.72
C ALA A 28 -0.30 1.93 -5.26
N ARG A 29 0.17 2.51 -6.38
CA ARG A 29 1.50 2.22 -6.92
C ARG A 29 2.63 2.69 -6.03
N PHE A 30 2.48 3.82 -5.34
CA PHE A 30 3.45 4.30 -4.37
C PHE A 30 3.62 3.32 -3.20
N GLY A 31 2.51 2.84 -2.63
CA GLY A 31 2.54 1.83 -1.56
C GLY A 31 3.14 0.49 -2.02
N GLN A 32 2.81 0.06 -3.24
CA GLN A 32 3.42 -1.13 -3.86
C GLN A 32 4.93 -0.94 -4.03
N GLY A 33 5.38 0.21 -4.55
CA GLY A 33 6.80 0.52 -4.70
C GLY A 33 7.53 0.57 -3.37
N PHE A 34 6.94 1.19 -2.35
CA PHE A 34 7.50 1.22 -1.00
C PHE A 34 7.70 -0.20 -0.44
N THR A 35 6.70 -1.08 -0.61
CA THR A 35 6.81 -2.50 -0.25
C THR A 35 7.87 -3.24 -1.06
N GLY A 36 7.87 -3.02 -2.37
CA GLY A 36 8.85 -3.58 -3.30
C GLY A 36 10.28 -3.06 -3.12
N LEU A 37 10.50 -2.02 -2.30
CA LEU A 37 11.84 -1.57 -1.90
C LEU A 37 12.29 -2.21 -0.59
N VAL A 38 11.41 -2.24 0.42
CA VAL A 38 11.75 -2.78 1.75
C VAL A 38 11.94 -4.29 1.73
N ALA A 39 11.11 -5.03 0.97
CA ALA A 39 11.22 -6.48 0.87
C ALA A 39 12.61 -6.95 0.36
N PRO A 40 13.10 -6.48 -0.82
CA PRO A 40 14.43 -6.86 -1.29
C PRO A 40 15.55 -6.26 -0.43
N ALA A 41 15.36 -5.12 0.22
CA ALA A 41 16.34 -4.62 1.19
C ALA A 41 16.55 -5.62 2.35
N GLY A 42 15.50 -6.27 2.84
CA GLY A 42 15.62 -7.35 3.82
C GLY A 42 16.39 -8.56 3.30
N VAL A 43 16.23 -8.91 2.02
CA VAL A 43 17.00 -9.99 1.37
C VAL A 43 18.47 -9.61 1.27
N LEU A 44 18.78 -8.43 0.73
CA LEU A 44 20.16 -7.98 0.50
C LEU A 44 20.94 -7.76 1.79
N LEU A 45 20.27 -7.36 2.86
CA LEU A 45 20.88 -7.11 4.17
C LEU A 45 20.83 -8.33 5.10
N GLY A 46 20.12 -9.39 4.72
CA GLY A 46 19.84 -10.53 5.62
C GLY A 46 19.07 -10.12 6.88
N TRP A 47 18.18 -9.13 6.78
CA TRP A 47 17.52 -8.52 7.92
C TRP A 47 16.01 -8.83 7.95
N PRO A 48 15.59 -9.96 8.55
CA PRO A 48 14.18 -10.40 8.56
C PRO A 48 13.25 -9.42 9.28
N LEU A 49 13.80 -8.56 10.13
CA LEU A 49 13.06 -7.51 10.82
C LEU A 49 12.38 -6.56 9.82
N LEU A 50 12.98 -6.30 8.66
CA LEU A 50 12.36 -5.47 7.61
C LEU A 50 11.06 -6.10 7.09
N TRP A 51 11.04 -7.42 6.90
CA TRP A 51 9.84 -8.14 6.48
C TRP A 51 8.77 -8.16 7.58
N ALA A 52 9.18 -8.37 8.83
CA ALA A 52 8.27 -8.34 9.98
C ALA A 52 7.63 -6.96 10.17
N LEU A 53 8.43 -5.90 10.14
CA LEU A 53 7.94 -4.53 10.27
C LEU A 53 7.02 -4.15 9.10
N MET A 54 7.37 -4.56 7.89
CA MET A 54 6.50 -4.29 6.73
C MET A 54 5.20 -5.10 6.80
N SER A 55 5.25 -6.36 7.21
CA SER A 55 4.03 -7.17 7.45
C SER A 55 3.14 -6.52 8.50
N LEU A 56 3.72 -6.05 9.61
CA LEU A 56 2.99 -5.32 10.65
C LEU A 56 2.38 -4.01 10.12
N GLN A 57 3.12 -3.27 9.30
CA GLN A 57 2.66 -2.02 8.68
C GLN A 57 1.48 -2.25 7.73
N LEU A 58 1.52 -3.32 6.93
CA LEU A 58 0.42 -3.71 6.06
C LEU A 58 -0.78 -4.19 6.88
N LEU A 59 -0.55 -4.97 7.94
CA LEU A 59 -1.58 -5.47 8.84
C LEU A 59 -2.33 -4.32 9.52
N ALA A 60 -1.59 -3.33 10.03
CA ALA A 60 -2.16 -2.12 10.61
C ALA A 60 -3.01 -1.37 9.58
N GLY A 61 -2.55 -1.25 8.33
CA GLY A 61 -3.29 -0.58 7.26
C GLY A 61 -4.59 -1.28 6.87
N VAL A 62 -4.62 -2.62 6.86
CA VAL A 62 -5.84 -3.38 6.52
C VAL A 62 -6.84 -3.48 7.67
N THR A 63 -6.38 -3.44 8.93
CA THR A 63 -7.22 -3.57 10.13
C THR A 63 -7.70 -2.23 10.67
N LEU A 64 -6.81 -1.24 10.76
CA LEU A 64 -7.09 0.08 11.32
C LEU A 64 -7.32 1.15 10.24
N GLY A 65 -7.13 0.79 8.97
CA GLY A 65 -7.38 1.64 7.80
C GLY A 65 -6.18 2.50 7.39
N ARG A 66 -6.34 3.26 6.30
CA ARG A 66 -5.22 3.99 5.67
C ARG A 66 -4.58 5.10 6.50
N ARG A 67 -5.18 5.50 7.63
CA ARG A 67 -4.58 6.49 8.55
C ARG A 67 -3.39 5.92 9.35
N THR A 68 -3.28 4.60 9.46
CA THR A 68 -2.12 3.93 10.09
C THR A 68 -1.09 3.46 9.08
N CYS A 69 -1.36 3.64 7.79
CA CYS A 69 -0.49 3.26 6.69
C CYS A 69 0.58 4.34 6.47
N LEU A 70 1.84 4.09 6.87
CA LEU A 70 2.93 5.07 6.70
C LEU A 70 3.12 5.51 5.24
N PRO A 71 3.11 4.60 4.23
CA PRO A 71 3.19 5.02 2.82
C PRO A 71 2.00 5.89 2.40
N CYS A 72 0.82 5.65 2.97
CA CYS A 72 -0.40 6.41 2.67
C CYS A 72 -0.32 7.81 3.27
N LEU A 73 0.14 7.94 4.53
CA LEU A 73 0.39 9.23 5.16
C LEU A 73 1.42 10.06 4.38
N LEU A 74 2.50 9.42 3.94
CA LEU A 74 3.53 10.04 3.11
C LEU A 74 2.95 10.50 1.76
N TYR A 75 2.19 9.64 1.09
CA TYR A 75 1.60 9.98 -0.20
C TYR A 75 0.57 11.11 -0.09
N PHE A 76 -0.46 10.95 0.73
CA PHE A 76 -1.56 11.92 0.85
C PHE A 76 -1.14 13.22 1.54
N GLY A 77 -0.16 13.17 2.45
CA GLY A 77 0.33 14.35 3.18
C GLY A 77 1.41 15.12 2.44
N LEU A 78 2.25 14.45 1.63
CA LEU A 78 3.42 15.10 1.02
C LEU A 78 3.43 15.01 -0.52
N VAL A 79 3.05 13.88 -1.12
CA VAL A 79 3.15 13.68 -2.56
C VAL A 79 1.94 14.26 -3.30
N GLN A 80 0.72 13.81 -2.97
CA GLN A 80 -0.51 14.23 -3.65
C GLN A 80 -0.73 15.76 -3.62
N PRO A 81 -0.48 16.50 -2.52
CA PRO A 81 -0.66 17.95 -2.52
C PRO A 81 0.27 18.69 -3.49
N ARG A 82 1.39 18.08 -3.89
CA ARG A 82 2.37 18.68 -4.81
C ARG A 82 2.13 18.30 -6.27
N PHE A 83 1.66 17.08 -6.54
CA PHE A 83 1.49 16.55 -7.89
C PHE A 83 0.03 16.44 -8.34
N GLY A 84 -0.92 16.72 -7.44
CA GLY A 84 -2.35 16.57 -7.67
C GLY A 84 -2.83 15.12 -7.59
N GLU A 85 -4.15 14.96 -7.53
CA GLU A 85 -4.83 13.66 -7.53
C GLU A 85 -4.70 12.98 -8.89
N GLY A 86 -4.36 11.69 -8.87
CA GLY A 86 -4.33 10.82 -10.04
C GLY A 86 -5.68 10.19 -10.37
N PRO A 87 -5.71 9.33 -11.40
CA PRO A 87 -6.92 8.57 -11.72
C PRO A 87 -7.38 7.77 -10.50
N LEU A 88 -8.68 7.84 -10.20
CA LEU A 88 -9.26 7.06 -9.12
C LEU A 88 -9.54 5.64 -9.58
N GLU A 89 -9.16 4.66 -8.76
CA GLU A 89 -9.47 3.25 -8.96
C GLU A 89 -10.17 2.66 -7.75
N ASN A 90 -10.76 1.47 -7.92
CA ASN A 90 -11.40 0.76 -6.82
C ASN A 90 -10.33 0.34 -5.78
N ALA A 91 -10.61 0.53 -4.49
CA ALA A 91 -9.67 0.22 -3.43
C ALA A 91 -9.60 -1.28 -3.06
N ARG A 92 -10.53 -2.12 -3.53
CA ARG A 92 -10.58 -3.56 -3.17
C ARG A 92 -9.35 -4.35 -3.65
N PRO A 93 -8.88 -4.22 -4.91
CA PRO A 93 -7.69 -4.95 -5.35
C PRO A 93 -6.42 -4.58 -4.56
N PRO A 94 -6.10 -3.29 -4.30
CA PRO A 94 -4.97 -2.93 -3.43
C PRO A 94 -5.09 -3.48 -2.00
N ARG A 95 -6.30 -3.52 -1.41
CA ARG A 95 -6.50 -4.11 -0.09
C ARG A 95 -6.25 -5.62 -0.09
N LEU A 96 -6.64 -6.33 -1.15
CA LEU A 96 -6.33 -7.74 -1.30
C LEU A 96 -4.82 -7.96 -1.41
N ALA A 97 -4.14 -7.17 -2.22
CA ALA A 97 -2.68 -7.22 -2.34
C ALA A 97 -1.99 -7.00 -0.97
N ASN A 98 -2.46 -6.04 -0.17
CA ASN A 98 -1.92 -5.82 1.18
C ASN A 98 -2.12 -7.04 2.09
N LYS A 99 -3.28 -7.70 2.05
CA LYS A 99 -3.51 -8.94 2.82
C LYS A 99 -2.56 -10.05 2.41
N ILE A 100 -2.33 -10.23 1.11
CA ILE A 100 -1.35 -11.19 0.59
C ILE A 100 0.06 -10.83 1.11
N GLY A 101 0.43 -9.55 1.04
CA GLY A 101 1.70 -9.05 1.55
C GLY A 101 1.91 -9.31 3.04
N VAL A 102 0.87 -9.15 3.88
CA VAL A 102 0.91 -9.50 5.31
C VAL A 102 1.31 -10.97 5.48
N VAL A 103 0.61 -11.87 4.79
CA VAL A 103 0.83 -13.32 4.90
C VAL A 103 2.22 -13.69 4.41
N VAL A 104 2.62 -13.22 3.23
CA VAL A 104 3.90 -13.58 2.61
C VAL A 104 5.08 -13.05 3.43
N LEU A 105 5.11 -11.75 3.74
CA LEU A 105 6.22 -11.15 4.49
C LEU A 105 6.26 -11.63 5.95
N GLY A 106 5.09 -11.85 6.56
CA GLY A 106 5.00 -12.42 7.90
C GLY A 106 5.53 -13.85 7.95
N SER A 107 5.15 -14.68 6.96
CA SER A 107 5.65 -16.06 6.85
C SER A 107 7.15 -16.10 6.56
N SER A 108 7.65 -15.18 5.73
CA SER A 108 9.07 -15.03 5.44
C SER A 108 9.87 -14.73 6.72
N ALA A 109 9.46 -13.73 7.50
CA ALA A 109 10.12 -13.39 8.77
C ALA A 109 10.04 -14.53 9.79
N ALA A 110 8.87 -15.18 9.92
CA ALA A 110 8.70 -16.31 10.82
C ALA A 110 9.59 -17.50 10.41
N ALA A 111 9.62 -17.87 9.14
CA ALA A 111 10.47 -18.94 8.64
C ALA A 111 11.95 -18.66 8.92
N TRP A 112 12.39 -17.41 8.76
CA TRP A 112 13.76 -17.01 9.06
C TRP A 112 14.09 -17.19 10.55
N TRP A 113 13.26 -16.65 11.46
CA TRP A 113 13.49 -16.79 12.91
C TRP A 113 13.32 -18.21 13.45
N LEU A 114 12.55 -19.06 12.76
CA LEU A 114 12.41 -20.48 13.09
C LEU A 114 13.57 -21.35 12.54
N GLY A 115 14.59 -20.73 11.94
CA GLY A 115 15.80 -21.41 11.46
C GLY A 115 15.73 -21.91 10.01
N ALA A 116 14.65 -21.62 9.29
CA ALA A 116 14.49 -21.92 7.87
C ALA A 116 14.84 -20.70 6.99
N GLU A 117 16.04 -20.15 7.19
CA GLU A 117 16.49 -18.87 6.59
C GLU A 117 16.38 -18.85 5.05
N GLY A 118 16.70 -19.95 4.38
CA GLY A 118 16.58 -20.08 2.93
C GLY A 118 15.14 -19.98 2.44
N VAL A 119 14.18 -20.57 3.18
CA VAL A 119 12.74 -20.45 2.90
C VAL A 119 12.27 -19.03 3.16
N GLY A 120 12.68 -18.44 4.29
CA GLY A 120 12.34 -17.05 4.63
C GLY A 120 12.79 -16.08 3.53
N THR A 121 14.06 -16.19 3.13
CA THR A 121 14.64 -15.37 2.07
C THR A 121 13.96 -15.62 0.72
N GLY A 122 13.72 -16.88 0.37
CA GLY A 122 13.06 -17.25 -0.89
C GLY A 122 11.61 -16.77 -1.00
N LEU A 123 10.88 -16.65 0.12
CA LEU A 123 9.53 -16.08 0.13
C LEU A 123 9.51 -14.56 -0.01
N ALA A 124 10.60 -13.87 0.37
CA ALA A 124 10.71 -12.42 0.30
C ALA A 124 11.32 -11.89 -1.01
N ALA A 125 11.94 -12.77 -1.81
CA ALA A 125 12.56 -12.46 -3.10
C ALA A 125 11.55 -12.50 -4.25
#